data_AF-A0A7C9E3E0-F1
#
_entry.id   AF-A0A7C9E3E0-F1
#
_cell.length_a   1.000
_cell.length_b   1.000
_cell.length_c   1.000
_cell.angle_alpha   90.00
_cell.angle_beta   90.00
_cell.angle_gamma   90.00
#
_symmetry.space_group_name_H-M   'P 1'
#
loop_
_entity.id
_entity.type
_entity.pdbx_description
1 polymer ?
#
loop_
_entity_poly.entity_id
_entity_poly.type
_entity_poly.pdbx_seq_one_letter_code
_entity_poly.pdbx_strand_id
1 'polypeptide(L)'
;GIRIVPENEAEAPPPPIKPSDEQISLADVDVIKVIGKGSGGIVELVQHKWTSQFFALKVIQMNIEETARKQIAKELKINQSLECPYVVACYQCFYQNDAF
;
A
#
# COMPACT_ATOMS: atom_id res chain seq x y z
N GLY A 1 0.62 -5.08 13.60
CA GLY A 1 -0.08 -5.68 14.75
C GLY A 1 0.26 -7.16 14.81
N ILE A 2 0.03 -7.85 15.93
CA ILE A 2 0.29 -9.30 16.04
C ILE A 2 -0.91 -10.05 15.44
N ARG A 3 -0.69 -10.85 14.39
CA ARG A 3 -1.70 -11.78 13.85
C ARG A 3 -1.48 -13.16 14.48
N ILE A 4 -2.46 -13.62 15.26
CA ILE A 4 -2.45 -14.98 15.81
C ILE A 4 -2.88 -15.92 14.69
N VAL A 5 -2.01 -16.84 14.29
CA VAL A 5 -2.30 -17.88 13.29
C VAL A 5 -2.62 -19.18 14.05
N PRO A 6 -3.76 -19.85 13.80
CA PRO A 6 -4.06 -21.12 14.45
C PRO A 6 -3.09 -22.20 13.96
N GLU A 7 -2.48 -22.88 14.93
CA GLU A 7 -1.35 -23.80 14.78
C GLU A 7 -1.82 -25.21 14.36
N ASN A 8 -2.43 -25.40 13.17
CA ASN A 8 -2.61 -26.77 12.64
C ASN A 8 -3.00 -26.96 11.16
N GLU A 9 -2.41 -26.26 10.20
CA GLU A 9 -2.45 -26.73 8.80
C GLU A 9 -1.07 -26.56 8.18
N ALA A 10 -0.57 -27.61 7.50
CA ALA A 10 0.68 -27.55 6.75
C ALA A 10 0.63 -26.33 5.82
N GLU A 11 1.42 -25.31 6.15
CA GLU A 11 1.15 -23.92 5.78
C GLU A 11 1.32 -23.74 4.26
N ALA A 12 0.21 -23.86 3.52
CA ALA A 12 0.16 -23.37 2.15
C ALA A 12 0.49 -21.87 2.21
N PRO A 13 1.32 -21.34 1.29
CA PRO A 13 1.66 -19.93 1.29
C PRO A 13 0.36 -19.11 1.33
N PRO A 14 0.26 -18.11 2.21
CA PRO A 14 -0.96 -17.34 2.35
C PRO A 14 -1.36 -16.77 0.99
N PRO A 15 -2.68 -16.71 0.70
CA PRO A 15 -3.15 -16.32 -0.61
C PRO A 15 -2.64 -14.93 -0.99
N PRO A 16 -2.38 -14.66 -2.29
CA PRO A 16 -2.01 -13.33 -2.75
C PRO A 16 -3.08 -12.31 -2.33
N ILE A 17 -2.63 -11.17 -1.84
CA ILE A 17 -3.48 -10.04 -1.51
C ILE A 17 -4.09 -9.52 -2.82
N LYS A 18 -5.39 -9.22 -2.77
CA LYS A 18 -6.14 -8.58 -3.84
C LYS A 18 -6.35 -7.10 -3.52
N PRO A 19 -6.62 -6.25 -4.52
CA PRO A 19 -6.89 -4.82 -4.29
C PRO A 19 -8.09 -4.55 -3.37
N SER A 20 -9.06 -5.46 -3.34
CA SER A 20 -10.23 -5.42 -2.45
C SER A 20 -9.91 -5.75 -0.98
N ASP A 21 -8.73 -6.30 -0.70
CA ASP A 21 -8.36 -6.74 0.64
C ASP A 21 -7.77 -5.54 1.40
N GLU A 22 -8.51 -5.01 2.37
CA GLU A 22 -8.06 -3.90 3.23
C GLU A 22 -6.98 -4.31 4.26
N GLN A 23 -6.07 -5.22 3.90
CA GLN A 23 -5.17 -5.92 4.85
C GLN A 23 -3.72 -5.41 4.86
N ILE A 24 -3.36 -4.45 4.01
CA ILE A 24 -1.99 -3.92 3.98
C ILE A 24 -1.85 -2.76 4.96
N SER A 25 -0.87 -2.84 5.86
CA SER A 25 -0.41 -1.71 6.67
C SER A 25 1.04 -1.35 6.33
N LEU A 26 1.43 -0.08 6.51
CA LEU A 26 2.83 0.33 6.32
C LEU A 26 3.81 -0.40 7.24
N ALA A 27 3.36 -0.87 8.41
CA ALA A 27 4.21 -1.63 9.33
C ALA A 27 4.46 -3.07 8.85
N ASP A 28 3.63 -3.59 7.94
CA ASP A 28 3.68 -4.96 7.45
C ASP A 28 4.45 -5.10 6.11
N VAL A 29 5.06 -4.02 5.63
CA VAL A 29 5.88 -4.02 4.41
C VAL A 29 7.33 -3.65 4.71
N ASP A 30 8.25 -4.29 4.01
CA ASP A 30 9.68 -3.98 4.05
C ASP A 30 10.11 -3.35 2.72
N VAL A 31 10.86 -2.25 2.81
CA VAL A 31 11.45 -1.59 1.64
C VAL A 31 12.66 -2.38 1.16
N ILE A 32 12.65 -2.78 -0.10
CA ILE A 32 13.76 -3.52 -0.72
C ILE A 32 14.71 -2.55 -1.42
N LYS A 33 14.17 -1.72 -2.31
CA LYS A 33 14.95 -0.74 -3.08
C LYS A 33 14.06 0.33 -3.69
N VAL A 34 14.67 1.46 -4.01
CA VAL A 34 14.05 2.47 -4.87
C VAL A 34 14.03 1.97 -6.32
N ILE A 35 12.88 2.05 -6.98
CA ILE A 35 12.68 1.67 -8.39
C ILE A 35 12.32 2.85 -9.29
N GLY A 36 12.03 4.03 -8.72
CA GLY A 36 11.76 5.24 -9.50
C GLY A 36 11.87 6.52 -8.68
N LYS A 37 12.29 7.60 -9.33
CA LYS A 37 12.31 8.95 -8.78
C LYS A 37 11.81 9.92 -9.85
N GLY A 38 10.93 10.84 -9.49
CA GLY A 38 10.41 11.85 -10.40
C GLY A 38 9.81 13.04 -9.65
N SER A 39 9.22 13.98 -10.38
CA SER A 39 8.62 15.20 -9.81
C SER A 39 7.53 14.89 -8.77
N GLY A 40 6.76 13.82 -8.98
CA GLY A 40 5.71 13.39 -8.05
C GLY A 40 6.20 12.56 -6.86
N GLY A 41 7.50 12.50 -6.58
CA GLY A 41 8.07 11.76 -5.44
C GLY A 41 8.77 10.44 -5.81
N ILE A 42 8.94 9.57 -4.83
CA ILE A 42 9.76 8.34 -4.93
C ILE A 42 8.86 7.11 -5.08
N VAL A 43 9.31 6.12 -5.85
CA VAL A 43 8.68 4.79 -5.94
C VAL A 43 9.64 3.75 -5.37
N GLU A 44 9.18 3.01 -4.38
CA GLU A 44 9.92 1.95 -3.71
C GLU A 44 9.32 0.59 -4.05
N LEU A 45 10.17 -0.40 -4.33
CA LEU A 45 9.79 -1.80 -4.32
C LEU A 45 9.72 -2.25 -2.87
N VAL A 46 8.54 -2.68 -2.44
CA VAL A 46 8.31 -3.18 -1.09
C VAL A 46 7.82 -4.63 -1.15
N GLN A 47 8.06 -5.38 -0.09
CA GLN A 47 7.56 -6.74 0.07
C GLN A 47 6.70 -6.83 1.32
N HIS A 48 5.52 -7.42 1.20
CA HIS A 48 4.67 -7.70 2.35
C HIS A 48 5.23 -8.89 3.13
N LYS A 49 5.47 -8.68 4.43
CA LYS A 49 6.18 -9.62 5.32
C LYS A 49 5.56 -11.01 5.33
N TRP A 50 4.23 -11.06 5.32
CA TRP A 50 3.48 -12.28 5.56
C TRP A 50 3.21 -13.08 4.29
N THR A 51 2.94 -12.40 3.18
CA THR A 51 2.63 -13.05 1.89
C THR A 51 3.80 -13.12 0.94
N SER A 52 4.92 -12.47 1.29
CA SER A 52 6.08 -12.30 0.41
C SER A 52 5.76 -11.63 -0.94
N GLN A 53 4.56 -11.06 -1.09
CA GLN A 53 4.11 -10.41 -2.32
C GLN A 53 4.77 -9.04 -2.46
N PHE A 54 5.20 -8.72 -3.68
CA PHE A 54 5.82 -7.44 -3.99
C PHE A 54 4.81 -6.39 -4.42
N PHE A 55 5.06 -5.15 -4.03
CA PHE A 55 4.27 -3.98 -4.41
C PHE A 55 5.19 -2.80 -4.79
N ALA A 56 4.63 -1.84 -5.51
CA ALA A 56 5.25 -0.54 -5.71
C ALA A 56 4.60 0.47 -4.77
N LEU A 57 5.38 1.05 -3.85
CA LEU A 57 4.95 2.09 -2.93
C LEU A 57 5.34 3.46 -3.48
N LYS A 58 4.35 4.28 -3.84
CA LYS A 58 4.56 5.67 -4.26
C LYS A 58 4.51 6.59 -3.04
N VAL A 59 5.66 7.15 -2.66
CA VAL A 59 5.77 8.13 -1.58
C VAL A 59 5.72 9.53 -2.18
N ILE A 60 4.70 10.31 -1.78
CA ILE A 60 4.47 11.69 -2.23
C ILE A 60 4.56 12.60 -1.01
N GLN A 61 5.58 13.46 -0.99
CA GLN A 61 5.66 14.52 0.01
C GLN A 61 4.70 15.64 -0.39
N MET A 62 3.78 15.98 0.50
CA MET A 62 2.83 17.05 0.29
C MET A 62 2.90 18.01 1.48
N ASN A 63 2.90 19.31 1.22
CA ASN A 63 2.72 20.32 2.26
C ASN A 63 1.19 20.54 2.39
N ILE A 64 0.55 19.82 3.29
CA ILE A 64 -0.92 19.64 3.25
C ILE A 64 -1.64 20.80 3.94
N GLU A 65 -2.42 21.55 3.18
CA GLU A 65 -3.60 22.28 3.69
C GLU A 65 -4.77 21.30 3.85
N GLU A 66 -5.59 21.44 4.89
CA GLU A 66 -6.64 20.49 5.27
C GLU A 66 -7.67 20.20 4.14
N THR A 67 -7.86 21.15 3.24
CA THR A 67 -8.70 21.05 2.03
C THR A 67 -8.14 20.06 1.00
N ALA A 68 -6.82 20.02 0.79
CA ALA A 68 -6.15 19.09 -0.12
C ALA A 68 -6.33 17.64 0.34
N ARG A 69 -6.27 17.39 1.66
CA ARG A 69 -6.47 16.05 2.25
C ARG A 69 -7.82 15.42 1.86
N LYS A 70 -8.89 16.21 1.85
CA LYS A 70 -10.25 15.73 1.48
C LYS A 70 -10.34 15.35 0.01
N GLN A 71 -9.71 16.12 -0.87
CA GLN A 71 -9.68 15.84 -2.31
C GLN A 71 -8.88 14.57 -2.59
N ILE A 72 -7.70 14.43 -1.98
CA ILE A 72 -6.87 13.23 -2.14
C ILE A 72 -7.65 12.00 -1.64
N ALA A 73 -8.28 12.04 -0.46
CA ALA A 73 -9.06 10.90 0.05
C ALA A 73 -10.20 10.47 -0.91
N LYS A 74 -10.84 11.42 -1.58
CA LYS A 74 -11.88 11.13 -2.58
C LYS A 74 -11.30 10.46 -3.82
N GLU A 75 -10.21 10.98 -4.36
CA GLU A 75 -9.56 10.40 -5.55
C GLU A 75 -9.00 8.99 -5.27
N LEU A 76 -8.43 8.78 -4.09
CA LEU A 76 -7.93 7.47 -3.67
C LEU A 76 -9.06 6.43 -3.59
N LYS A 77 -10.22 6.82 -3.04
CA LYS A 77 -11.39 5.93 -2.99
C LYS A 77 -11.85 5.52 -4.39
N ILE A 78 -11.83 6.44 -5.35
CA ILE A 78 -12.13 6.13 -6.75
C ILE A 78 -11.09 5.15 -7.28
N ASN A 79 -9.80 5.43 -7.09
CA ASN A 79 -8.70 4.58 -7.57
C ASN A 79 -8.79 3.14 -7.03
N GLN A 80 -9.15 2.97 -5.76
CA GLN A 80 -9.33 1.65 -5.12
C GLN A 80 -10.54 0.88 -5.68
N SER A 81 -11.59 1.58 -6.11
CA SER A 81 -12.79 0.96 -6.69
C SER A 81 -12.68 0.61 -8.17
N LEU A 82 -11.58 0.99 -8.84
CA LEU A 82 -11.39 0.76 -10.27
C LEU A 82 -10.86 -0.65 -10.53
N GLU A 83 -11.73 -1.51 -11.04
CA GLU A 83 -11.36 -2.82 -11.58
C GLU A 83 -11.27 -2.73 -13.10
N CYS A 84 -10.06 -2.55 -13.62
CA CYS A 84 -9.82 -2.52 -15.06
C CYS A 84 -8.51 -3.25 -15.40
N PRO A 85 -8.51 -4.23 -16.33
CA PRO A 85 -7.32 -5.01 -16.65
C PRO A 85 -6.20 -4.19 -17.30
N TYR A 86 -6.49 -2.97 -17.77
CA TYR A 86 -5.53 -2.07 -18.40
C TYR A 86 -5.02 -0.96 -17.47
N VAL A 87 -5.54 -0.89 -16.24
CA VAL A 87 -5.16 0.12 -15.24
C VAL A 87 -4.47 -0.60 -14.09
N VAL A 88 -3.35 -0.05 -13.63
CA VAL A 88 -2.65 -0.60 -12.46
C VAL A 88 -3.53 -0.43 -11.23
N ALA A 89 -3.83 -1.53 -10.55
CA ALA A 89 -4.68 -1.51 -9.36
C ALA A 89 -4.01 -0.81 -8.18
N CYS A 90 -4.78 0.00 -7.46
CA CYS A 90 -4.39 0.59 -6.19
C CYS A 90 -4.85 -0.32 -5.05
N TYR A 91 -3.91 -0.83 -4.24
CA TYR A 91 -4.22 -1.74 -3.12
C TYR A 91 -4.57 -0.99 -1.84
N GLN A 92 -3.70 -0.05 -1.44
CA GLN A 92 -3.92 0.73 -0.23
C GLN A 92 -3.24 2.09 -0.32
N CYS A 93 -3.82 3.07 0.37
CA CYS A 93 -3.29 4.41 0.50
C CYS A 93 -3.19 4.80 1.97
N PHE A 94 -2.07 5.45 2.32
CA PHE A 94 -1.78 5.81 3.70
C PHE A 94 -1.51 7.30 3.80
N TYR A 95 -1.96 7.90 4.90
CA TYR A 95 -1.52 9.23 5.31
C TYR A 95 -0.66 9.07 6.55
N GLN A 96 0.59 9.47 6.42
CA GLN A 96 1.50 9.59 7.55
C GLN A 96 1.74 11.07 7.77
N ASN A 97 1.25 11.58 8.90
CA ASN A 97 1.66 12.90 9.37
C ASN A 97 3.06 12.71 9.96
N ASP A 98 4.06 13.40 9.41
CA ASP A 98 5.34 13.50 10.10
C ASP A 98 5.09 14.25 11.41
N ALA A 99 5.15 13.52 12.52
CA ALA A 99 5.20 14.11 13.85
C ALA A 99 6.60 14.74 14.00
N PHE A 100 6.71 16.01 13.62
CA PHE A 100 7.77 16.88 14.12
C PHE A 100 7.31 17.53 15.42
#